data_AF-B9RQZ9-F1
#
_entry.id   AF-B9RQZ9-F1
#
_cell.length_a   1.000
_cell.length_b   1.000
_cell.length_c   1.000
_cell.angle_alpha   90.00
_cell.angle_beta   90.00
_cell.angle_gamma   90.00
#
_symmetry.space_group_name_H-M   'P 1'
#
loop_
_entity.id
_entity.type
_entity.pdbx_description
1 polymer ?
#
loop_
_entity_poly.entity_id
_entity_poly.type
_entity_poly.pdbx_seq_one_letter_code
_entity_poly.pdbx_strand_id
1 'polypeptide(L)'
;MAPKYLLIALSLLVLLPCSIATLTNETKNATGPSDAKLLTKDVIYLTIKQIRHTRDFVHSIPRLRIVKHHQVTKRIQTCVSGLFGCLSDIRVVLYRLRHLKSIRRDAHRLKVLVPRLVGSSTVCHLAERDLGAMILKVLDMKLVESKLMLLDVLYLVSLLELE
;
A
#
# COMPACT_ATOMS: atom_id res chain seq x y z
N MET A 1 -14.45 25.67 -26.80
CA MET A 1 -14.73 25.86 -25.35
C MET A 1 -14.08 24.74 -24.55
N ALA A 2 -12.81 24.88 -24.20
CA ALA A 2 -12.13 23.95 -23.29
C ALA A 2 -10.95 24.69 -22.62
N PRO A 3 -11.11 25.20 -21.39
CA PRO A 3 -9.93 25.33 -20.52
C PRO A 3 -10.20 25.11 -19.02
N LYS A 4 -11.37 24.60 -18.59
CA LYS A 4 -11.68 24.47 -17.14
C LYS A 4 -11.22 23.15 -16.51
N TYR A 5 -11.13 22.07 -17.28
CA TYR A 5 -10.78 20.74 -16.75
C TYR A 5 -9.27 20.49 -16.63
N LEU A 6 -8.46 21.25 -17.38
CA LEU A 6 -7.00 21.10 -17.39
C LEU A 6 -6.36 21.65 -16.10
N LEU A 7 -6.95 22.70 -15.53
CA LEU A 7 -6.52 23.29 -14.25
C LEU A 7 -6.83 22.40 -13.05
N ILE A 8 -7.92 21.63 -13.09
CA ILE A 8 -8.29 20.70 -12.00
C ILE A 8 -7.40 19.44 -12.03
N ALA A 9 -6.98 19.00 -13.23
CA ALA A 9 -6.03 17.88 -13.36
C ALA A 9 -4.62 18.25 -12.86
N LEU A 10 -4.17 19.49 -13.10
CA LEU A 10 -2.86 19.97 -12.61
C LEU A 10 -2.84 20.16 -11.08
N SER A 11 -3.93 20.60 -10.46
CA SER A 11 -3.97 20.80 -9.00
C SER A 11 -4.00 19.49 -8.21
N LEU A 12 -4.50 18.40 -8.79
CA LEU A 12 -4.46 17.05 -8.20
C LEU A 12 -3.07 16.39 -8.29
N LEU A 13 -2.24 16.81 -9.25
CA LEU A 13 -0.87 16.28 -9.44
C LEU A 13 0.14 16.87 -8.44
N VAL A 14 -0.12 18.05 -7.89
CA VAL A 14 0.75 18.71 -6.89
C VAL A 14 0.52 18.18 -5.46
N LEU A 15 -0.53 17.37 -5.25
CA LEU A 15 -0.83 16.75 -3.95
C LEU A 15 -0.31 15.31 -3.82
N LEU A 16 0.42 14.78 -4.81
CA LEU A 16 1.24 13.59 -4.59
C LEU A 16 2.45 14.01 -3.75
N PRO A 17 2.56 13.56 -2.49
CA PRO A 17 3.63 14.01 -1.62
C PRO A 17 4.97 13.52 -2.18
N CYS A 18 5.84 14.50 -2.41
CA CYS A 18 7.27 14.37 -2.66
C CYS A 18 7.99 13.77 -1.44
N SER A 19 7.61 12.56 -1.02
CA SER A 19 8.15 11.87 0.16
C SER A 19 9.04 10.68 -0.20
N ILE A 20 9.14 10.33 -1.49
CA ILE A 20 9.94 9.19 -1.95
C ILE A 20 11.42 9.58 -2.14
N ALA A 21 11.71 10.86 -2.46
CA ALA A 21 13.07 11.30 -2.79
C ALA A 21 13.99 11.51 -1.56
N THR A 22 13.44 11.66 -0.36
CA THR A 22 14.23 11.91 0.85
C THR A 22 14.76 10.64 1.52
N LEU A 23 14.21 9.46 1.20
CA LEU A 23 14.62 8.19 1.83
C LEU A 23 15.89 7.58 1.23
N THR A 24 16.23 7.88 -0.03
CA THR A 24 17.39 7.25 -0.70
C THR A 24 18.74 7.84 -0.30
N ASN A 25 18.77 9.04 0.29
CA ASN A 25 20.02 9.70 0.67
C ASN A 25 20.50 9.34 2.09
N GLU A 26 19.60 9.05 3.02
CA GLU A 26 19.99 8.69 4.40
C GLU A 26 20.41 7.23 4.54
N THR A 27 20.02 6.35 3.61
CA THR A 27 20.40 4.93 3.62
C THR A 27 21.91 4.67 3.46
N LYS A 28 22.70 5.67 3.03
CA LYS A 28 24.17 5.51 2.88
C LYS A 28 24.98 5.83 4.13
N ASN A 29 24.39 6.44 5.16
CA ASN A 29 25.14 7.00 6.30
C ASN A 29 24.79 6.42 7.68
N ALA A 30 23.95 5.39 7.77
CA ALA A 30 23.65 4.74 9.06
C ALA A 30 24.88 3.93 9.54
N THR A 31 25.70 4.53 10.41
CA THR A 31 26.98 4.00 10.88
C THR A 31 26.89 3.20 12.19
N GLY A 32 25.69 2.81 12.64
CA GLY A 32 25.53 1.91 13.80
C GLY A 32 24.19 1.15 13.93
N PRO A 33 24.17 0.05 14.70
CA PRO A 33 22.99 -0.82 14.93
C PRO A 33 21.77 -0.07 15.52
N SER A 34 22.03 0.97 16.31
CA SER A 34 21.02 1.91 16.82
C SER A 34 20.21 2.56 15.71
N ASP A 35 20.90 3.01 14.65
CA ASP A 35 20.34 3.83 13.60
C ASP A 35 19.55 2.97 12.61
N ALA A 36 20.04 1.75 12.34
CA ALA A 36 19.31 0.74 11.57
C ALA A 36 17.97 0.37 12.21
N LYS A 37 17.94 0.22 13.54
CA LYS A 37 16.72 -0.09 14.29
C LYS A 37 15.71 1.06 14.27
N LEU A 38 16.19 2.30 14.41
CA LEU A 38 15.35 3.50 14.34
C LEU A 38 14.76 3.67 12.94
N LEU A 39 15.61 3.63 11.90
CA LEU A 39 15.20 3.70 10.49
C LEU A 39 14.16 2.62 10.16
N THR A 40 14.39 1.38 10.60
CA THR A 40 13.44 0.28 10.38
C THR A 40 12.08 0.59 11.01
N LYS A 41 12.04 1.13 12.23
CA LYS A 41 10.78 1.52 12.89
C LYS A 41 10.05 2.64 12.15
N ASP A 42 10.77 3.62 11.64
CA ASP A 42 10.20 4.74 10.89
C ASP A 42 9.62 4.28 9.56
N VAL A 43 10.34 3.44 8.81
CA VAL A 43 9.85 2.84 7.57
C VAL A 43 8.63 1.95 7.84
N ILE A 44 8.63 1.15 8.91
CA ILE A 44 7.44 0.38 9.32
C ILE A 44 6.26 1.31 9.62
N TYR A 45 6.49 2.42 10.34
CA TYR A 45 5.44 3.39 10.66
C TYR A 45 4.83 4.03 9.40
N LEU A 46 5.67 4.49 8.47
CA LEU A 46 5.22 5.04 7.19
C LEU A 46 4.44 4.00 6.37
N THR A 47 4.92 2.75 6.37
CA THR A 47 4.25 1.64 5.67
C THR A 47 2.88 1.34 6.29
N ILE A 48 2.74 1.35 7.62
CA ILE A 48 1.44 1.21 8.30
C ILE A 48 0.46 2.30 7.84
N LYS A 49 0.94 3.55 7.74
CA LYS A 49 0.12 4.69 7.27
C LYS A 49 -0.33 4.49 5.83
N GLN A 50 0.57 4.08 4.93
CA GLN A 50 0.24 3.80 3.54
C GLN A 50 -0.78 2.65 3.41
N ILE A 51 -0.56 1.53 4.12
CA ILE A 51 -1.50 0.41 4.11
C ILE A 51 -2.88 0.81 4.61
N ARG A 52 -2.96 1.67 5.65
CA ARG A 52 -4.22 2.25 6.11
C ARG A 52 -4.89 3.07 5.01
N HIS A 53 -4.17 3.98 4.36
CA HIS A 53 -4.71 4.80 3.27
C HIS A 53 -5.21 3.96 2.09
N THR A 54 -4.45 2.95 1.67
CA THR A 54 -4.84 2.02 0.61
C THR A 54 -6.09 1.24 0.98
N ARG A 55 -6.18 0.77 2.22
CA ARG A 55 -7.35 0.03 2.72
C ARG A 55 -8.59 0.92 2.80
N ASP A 56 -8.44 2.15 3.29
CA ASP A 56 -9.55 3.10 3.39
C ASP A 56 -10.04 3.50 1.98
N PHE A 57 -9.14 3.61 0.99
CA PHE A 57 -9.50 3.75 -0.41
C PHE A 57 -10.29 2.53 -0.93
N VAL A 58 -9.77 1.31 -0.75
CA VAL A 58 -10.45 0.05 -1.15
C VAL A 58 -11.86 -0.04 -0.57
N HIS A 59 -12.02 0.29 0.71
CA HIS A 59 -13.31 0.30 1.40
C HIS A 59 -14.30 1.35 0.83
N SER A 60 -13.79 2.42 0.24
CA SER A 60 -14.63 3.46 -0.38
C SER A 60 -15.11 3.11 -1.79
N ILE A 61 -14.46 2.15 -2.48
CA ILE A 61 -14.78 1.77 -3.86
C ILE A 61 -16.28 1.48 -4.09
N PRO A 62 -16.98 0.64 -3.29
CA PRO A 62 -18.40 0.37 -3.50
C PRO A 62 -19.31 1.60 -3.37
N ARG A 63 -18.81 2.67 -2.72
CA ARG A 63 -19.56 3.91 -2.47
C ARG A 63 -19.33 4.95 -3.55
N LEU A 64 -18.36 4.74 -4.46
CA LEU A 64 -18.08 5.66 -5.56
C LEU A 64 -19.27 5.73 -6.52
N ARG A 65 -19.58 6.93 -7.00
CA ARG A 65 -20.77 7.20 -7.84
C ARG A 65 -20.82 6.32 -9.09
N ILE A 66 -19.67 6.08 -9.73
CA ILE A 66 -19.54 5.24 -10.93
C ILE A 66 -19.94 3.79 -10.62
N VAL A 67 -19.49 3.26 -9.49
CA VAL A 67 -19.80 1.90 -9.03
C VAL A 67 -21.26 1.78 -8.59
N LYS A 68 -21.80 2.81 -7.91
CA LYS A 68 -23.22 2.85 -7.52
C LYS A 68 -24.17 2.81 -8.71
N HIS A 69 -23.82 3.46 -9.83
CA HIS A 69 -24.67 3.44 -11.04
C HIS A 69 -24.68 2.09 -11.75
N HIS A 70 -23.59 1.33 -11.70
CA HIS A 70 -23.51 0.01 -12.35
C HIS A 70 -24.02 -1.15 -11.48
N GLN A 71 -24.53 -0.83 -10.27
CA GLN A 71 -24.78 -1.77 -9.18
C GLN A 71 -23.51 -2.47 -8.70
N VAL A 72 -23.39 -2.65 -7.38
CA VAL A 72 -22.26 -3.36 -6.80
C VAL A 72 -22.36 -4.83 -7.17
N THR A 73 -21.54 -5.28 -8.13
CA THR A 73 -21.54 -6.68 -8.56
C THR A 73 -20.84 -7.58 -7.54
N LYS A 74 -21.14 -8.88 -7.57
CA LYS A 74 -20.44 -9.88 -6.76
C LYS A 74 -18.92 -9.83 -6.98
N ARG A 75 -18.47 -9.48 -8.19
CA ARG A 75 -17.04 -9.33 -8.53
C ARG A 75 -16.40 -8.17 -7.78
N ILE A 76 -17.07 -7.01 -7.74
CA ILE A 76 -16.60 -5.86 -6.95
C ILE A 76 -16.53 -6.23 -5.46
N GLN A 77 -17.55 -6.90 -4.92
CA GLN A 77 -17.54 -7.31 -3.51
C GLN A 77 -16.38 -8.26 -3.20
N THR A 78 -16.12 -9.25 -4.06
CA THR A 78 -14.98 -10.18 -3.89
C THR A 78 -13.64 -9.44 -3.98
N CYS A 79 -13.47 -8.55 -4.96
CA CYS A 79 -12.27 -7.70 -5.08
C CYS A 79 -12.04 -6.87 -3.81
N VAL A 80 -13.05 -6.11 -3.38
CA VAL A 80 -12.95 -5.20 -2.23
C VAL A 80 -12.72 -5.96 -0.94
N SER A 81 -13.46 -7.04 -0.68
CA SER A 81 -13.28 -7.86 0.52
C SER A 81 -11.92 -8.56 0.56
N GLY A 82 -11.46 -9.12 -0.56
CA GLY A 82 -10.16 -9.79 -0.67
C GLY A 82 -9.00 -8.84 -0.43
N LEU A 83 -9.02 -7.65 -1.04
CA LEU A 83 -8.02 -6.61 -0.80
C LEU A 83 -8.10 -6.06 0.63
N PHE A 84 -9.29 -5.78 1.14
CA PHE A 84 -9.48 -5.26 2.49
C PHE A 84 -8.96 -6.23 3.56
N GLY A 85 -9.25 -7.52 3.40
CA GLY A 85 -8.74 -8.59 4.26
C GLY A 85 -7.21 -8.66 4.22
N CYS A 86 -6.64 -8.74 3.02
CA CYS A 86 -5.19 -8.81 2.85
C CYS A 86 -4.45 -7.60 3.45
N LEU A 87 -4.96 -6.38 3.20
CA LEU A 87 -4.39 -5.14 3.76
C LEU A 87 -4.52 -5.10 5.29
N SER A 88 -5.61 -5.64 5.84
CA SER A 88 -5.81 -5.72 7.29
C SER A 88 -4.82 -6.69 7.95
N ASP A 89 -4.60 -7.86 7.35
CA ASP A 89 -3.60 -8.83 7.80
C ASP A 89 -2.18 -8.26 7.78
N ILE A 90 -1.81 -7.61 6.66
CA ILE A 90 -0.52 -6.92 6.51
C ILE A 90 -0.34 -5.88 7.61
N ARG A 91 -1.36 -5.06 7.85
CA ARG A 91 -1.31 -4.01 8.88
C ARG A 91 -1.06 -4.59 10.27
N VAL A 92 -1.73 -5.69 10.64
CA VAL A 92 -1.51 -6.37 11.93
C VAL A 92 -0.08 -6.87 12.06
N VAL A 93 0.48 -7.48 11.00
CA VAL A 93 1.87 -7.95 10.98
C VAL A 93 2.84 -6.78 11.15
N LEU A 94 2.63 -5.66 10.44
CA LEU A 94 3.46 -4.47 10.57
C LEU A 94 3.41 -3.85 11.98
N TYR A 95 2.25 -3.82 12.62
CA TYR A 95 2.15 -3.35 14.02
C TYR A 95 2.99 -4.21 14.96
N ARG A 96 3.02 -5.54 14.76
CA ARG A 96 3.89 -6.41 15.56
C ARG A 96 5.38 -6.20 15.25
N LEU A 97 5.73 -6.07 13.96
CA LEU A 97 7.11 -5.77 13.52
C LEU A 97 7.63 -4.45 14.09
N ARG A 98 6.78 -3.43 14.24
CA ARG A 98 7.16 -2.14 14.84
C ARG A 98 7.76 -2.29 16.25
N HIS A 99 7.31 -3.28 17.01
CA HIS A 99 7.82 -3.56 18.35
C HIS A 99 9.03 -4.51 18.37
N LEU A 100 9.43 -5.06 17.21
CA LEU A 100 10.61 -5.91 17.04
C LEU A 100 10.65 -7.15 17.97
N LYS A 101 9.49 -7.66 18.41
CA LYS A 101 9.40 -8.79 19.35
C LYS A 101 9.47 -10.17 18.68
N SER A 102 9.01 -10.29 17.43
CA SER A 102 8.90 -11.56 16.72
C SER A 102 9.30 -11.41 15.25
N ILE A 103 10.45 -10.74 15.05
CA ILE A 103 10.98 -10.29 13.77
C ILE A 103 10.89 -11.39 12.70
N ARG A 104 11.54 -12.54 12.92
CA ARG A 104 11.57 -13.66 11.96
C ARG A 104 10.21 -14.21 11.58
N ARG A 105 9.33 -14.40 12.57
CA ARG A 105 7.99 -14.94 12.34
C ARG A 105 7.13 -13.96 11.55
N ASP A 106 7.16 -12.69 11.92
CA ASP A 106 6.35 -11.67 11.29
C ASP A 106 6.90 -11.27 9.91
N ALA A 107 8.23 -11.26 9.71
CA ALA A 107 8.86 -11.09 8.41
C ALA A 107 8.47 -12.22 7.45
N HIS A 108 8.51 -13.48 7.91
CA HIS A 108 8.05 -14.61 7.12
C HIS A 108 6.56 -14.49 6.75
N ARG A 109 5.70 -14.13 7.71
CA ARG A 109 4.28 -13.87 7.42
C ARG A 109 4.10 -12.75 6.39
N LEU A 110 4.88 -11.68 6.50
CA LEU A 110 4.83 -10.57 5.55
C LEU A 110 5.24 -11.01 4.14
N LYS A 111 6.29 -11.83 4.00
CA LYS A 111 6.71 -12.44 2.72
C LYS A 111 5.61 -13.25 2.05
N VAL A 112 4.76 -13.93 2.83
CA VAL A 112 3.60 -14.69 2.30
C VAL A 112 2.43 -13.77 1.93
N LEU A 113 2.22 -12.67 2.65
CA LEU A 113 1.11 -11.74 2.42
C LEU A 113 1.34 -10.83 1.21
N VAL A 114 2.59 -10.44 0.92
CA VAL A 114 2.91 -9.54 -0.21
C VAL A 114 2.44 -10.11 -1.57
N PRO A 115 2.70 -11.39 -1.94
CA PRO A 115 2.15 -11.98 -3.16
C PRO A 115 0.62 -12.08 -3.16
N ARG A 116 -0.01 -12.32 -2.00
CA ARG A 116 -1.47 -12.37 -1.89
C ARG A 116 -2.12 -11.03 -2.21
N LEU A 117 -1.47 -9.91 -1.88
CA LEU A 117 -1.93 -8.58 -2.26
C LEU A 117 -2.01 -8.41 -3.78
N VAL A 118 -1.00 -8.94 -4.51
CA VAL A 118 -0.97 -8.94 -5.98
C VAL A 118 -2.08 -9.83 -6.55
N GLY A 119 -2.27 -11.04 -6.01
CA GLY A 119 -3.34 -11.93 -6.44
C GLY A 119 -4.74 -11.35 -6.25
N SER A 120 -4.98 -10.65 -5.14
CA SER A 120 -6.23 -9.93 -4.91
C SER A 120 -6.43 -8.77 -5.90
N SER A 121 -5.36 -8.14 -6.39
CA SER A 121 -5.44 -7.11 -7.45
C SER A 121 -5.95 -7.71 -8.77
N THR A 122 -5.50 -8.91 -9.13
CA THR A 122 -5.95 -9.62 -10.34
C THR A 122 -7.47 -9.83 -10.35
N VAL A 123 -8.06 -10.14 -9.19
CA VAL A 123 -9.52 -10.29 -9.05
C VAL A 123 -10.25 -8.96 -9.34
N CYS A 124 -9.64 -7.82 -9.02
CA CYS A 124 -10.20 -6.51 -9.33
C CYS A 124 -10.16 -6.17 -10.82
N HIS A 125 -9.13 -6.59 -11.54
CA HIS A 125 -9.08 -6.45 -13.00
C HIS A 125 -10.20 -7.25 -13.70
N LEU A 126 -10.63 -8.39 -13.15
CA LEU A 126 -11.79 -9.13 -13.66
C LEU A 126 -13.13 -8.39 -13.46
N ALA A 127 -13.14 -7.34 -12.65
CA ALA A 127 -14.27 -6.44 -12.40
C ALA A 127 -14.11 -5.09 -13.14
N GLU A 128 -13.18 -4.97 -14.10
CA GLU A 128 -12.84 -3.71 -14.77
C GLU A 128 -14.03 -2.96 -15.35
N ARG A 129 -14.93 -3.67 -16.03
CA ARG A 129 -16.15 -3.06 -16.62
C ARG A 129 -17.03 -2.40 -15.57
N ASP A 130 -17.05 -2.93 -14.35
CA ASP A 130 -17.91 -2.46 -13.27
C ASP A 130 -17.20 -1.39 -12.39
N LEU A 131 -15.87 -1.49 -12.24
CA LEU A 131 -15.06 -0.56 -11.45
C LEU A 131 -14.75 0.74 -12.20
N GLY A 132 -14.61 0.65 -13.53
CA GLY A 132 -14.10 1.72 -14.38
C GLY A 132 -12.56 1.82 -14.38
N ALA A 133 -11.99 2.05 -15.56
CA ALA A 133 -10.54 2.05 -15.79
C ALA A 133 -9.78 3.05 -14.91
N MET A 134 -10.37 4.21 -14.62
CA MET A 134 -9.74 5.21 -13.75
C MET A 134 -9.60 4.73 -12.30
N ILE A 135 -10.62 4.08 -11.75
CA ILE A 135 -10.59 3.56 -10.38
C ILE A 135 -9.57 2.43 -10.27
N LEU A 136 -9.52 1.55 -11.27
CA LEU A 136 -8.49 0.51 -11.36
C LEU A 136 -7.08 1.10 -11.42
N LYS A 137 -6.84 2.12 -12.26
CA LYS A 137 -5.53 2.76 -12.33
C LYS A 137 -5.08 3.34 -10.99
N VAL A 138 -5.98 3.99 -10.25
CA VAL A 138 -5.68 4.52 -8.91
C VAL A 138 -5.45 3.39 -7.91
N LEU A 139 -6.23 2.31 -8.01
CA LEU A 139 -6.05 1.12 -7.18
C LEU A 139 -4.66 0.50 -7.41
N ASP A 140 -4.28 0.26 -8.66
CA ASP A 140 -2.99 -0.33 -9.03
C ASP A 140 -1.83 0.51 -8.52
N MET A 141 -1.89 1.83 -8.72
CA MET A 141 -0.87 2.76 -8.22
C MET A 141 -0.70 2.61 -6.70
N LYS A 142 -1.81 2.60 -5.94
CA LYS A 142 -1.77 2.44 -4.47
C LYS A 142 -1.27 1.07 -4.04
N LEU A 143 -1.61 0.01 -4.76
CA LEU A 143 -1.15 -1.34 -4.47
C LEU A 143 0.34 -1.51 -4.78
N VAL A 144 0.84 -0.90 -5.86
CA VAL A 144 2.26 -0.86 -6.20
C VAL A 144 3.05 -0.08 -5.15
N GLU A 145 2.61 1.13 -4.77
CA GLU A 145 3.22 1.90 -3.69
C GLU A 145 3.28 1.09 -2.39
N SER A 146 2.18 0.46 -2.02
CA SER A 146 2.11 -0.40 -0.82
C SER A 146 3.09 -1.57 -0.91
N LYS A 147 3.19 -2.22 -2.08
CA LYS A 147 4.13 -3.32 -2.31
C LYS A 147 5.58 -2.88 -2.15
N LEU A 148 5.97 -1.76 -2.73
CA LEU A 148 7.35 -1.26 -2.66
C LEU A 148 7.74 -1.00 -1.20
N MET A 149 6.88 -0.30 -0.44
CA MET A 149 7.15 -0.04 0.99
C MET A 149 7.23 -1.35 1.82
N LEU A 150 6.43 -2.36 1.49
CA LEU A 150 6.50 -3.67 2.15
C LEU A 150 7.82 -4.40 1.84
N LEU A 151 8.35 -4.25 0.63
CA LEU A 151 9.67 -4.78 0.26
C LEU A 151 10.80 -4.07 1.02
N ASP A 152 10.71 -2.75 1.19
CA ASP A 152 11.66 -1.97 1.99
C ASP A 152 11.66 -2.42 3.46
N VAL A 153 10.47 -2.64 4.04
CA VAL A 153 10.34 -3.21 5.39
C VAL A 153 11.01 -4.58 5.47
N LEU A 154 10.76 -5.46 4.50
CA LEU A 154 11.35 -6.80 4.48
C LEU A 154 12.88 -6.76 4.37
N TYR A 155 13.41 -5.84 3.57
CA TYR A 155 14.85 -5.61 3.43
C TYR A 155 15.45 -5.14 4.77
N LEU A 156 14.93 -4.08 5.35
CA LEU A 156 15.45 -3.52 6.61
C LEU A 156 15.34 -4.51 7.77
N VAL A 157 14.22 -5.22 7.87
CA VAL A 157 14.04 -6.28 8.86
C VAL A 157 15.06 -7.40 8.68
N SER A 158 15.42 -7.76 7.44
CA SER A 158 16.43 -8.79 7.20
C SER A 158 17.84 -8.36 7.64
N LEU A 159 18.15 -7.06 7.59
CA LEU A 159 19.41 -6.54 8.12
C LEU A 159 19.47 -6.70 9.64
N LEU A 160 18.35 -6.49 10.34
CA LEU A 160 18.26 -6.70 11.79
C LEU A 160 18.27 -8.17 12.21
N GLU A 161 18.07 -9.12 11.30
CA GLU A 161 18.20 -10.56 11.58
C GLU A 161 19.66 -11.05 11.47
N LEU A 162 20.53 -10.25 10.85
CA LEU A 162 21.95 -10.56 10.63
C LEU A 162 22.85 -9.95 11.72
N GLU A 163 22.31 -9.08 12.57
CA GLU A 163 22.92 -8.57 13.81
C GLU A 163 22.59 -9.48 15.01
#